data_AF-A0A2L2YQ11-F1
#
_entry.id   AF-A0A2L2YQ11-F1
#
_cell.length_a   1.000
_cell.length_b   1.000
_cell.length_c   1.000
_cell.angle_alpha   90.00
_cell.angle_beta   90.00
_cell.angle_gamma   90.00
#
_symmetry.space_group_name_H-M   'P 1'
#
loop_
_entity.id
_entity.type
_entity.pdbx_description
1 polymer ?
#
loop_
_entity_poly.entity_id
_entity_poly.type
_entity_poly.pdbx_seq_one_letter_code
_entity_poly.pdbx_strand_id
1 'polypeptide(L)' 'KIMENHRKIIGQTPAEADLNLLERARRCELYRVRMTSDKDHEGVPLNLAVVHLGVLIFQNLTKSIHFHGLK' A
#
# COMPACT_ATOMS: atom_id res chain seq x y z
N LYS A 1 -4.83 7.06 -20.28
CA LYS A 1 -3.95 6.59 -19.17
C LYS A 1 -3.75 5.08 -19.15
N ILE A 2 -4.75 4.22 -18.86
CA ILE A 2 -4.55 2.74 -18.86
C ILE A 2 -4.23 2.22 -20.28
N MET A 3 -5.06 2.55 -21.27
CA MET A 3 -4.87 2.12 -22.67
C MET A 3 -3.56 2.61 -23.30
N GLU A 4 -3.06 3.76 -22.84
CA GLU A 4 -1.80 4.35 -23.32
C GLU A 4 -0.59 3.65 -22.71
N ASN A 5 -0.67 3.25 -21.44
CA ASN A 5 0.34 2.39 -20.82
C ASN A 5 0.30 0.99 -21.45
N HIS A 6 -0.87 0.44 -21.75
CA HIS A 6 -1.02 -0.85 -22.43
C HIS A 6 -0.33 -0.87 -23.81
N ARG A 7 -0.38 0.25 -24.55
CA ARG A 7 0.36 0.40 -25.82
C ARG A 7 1.88 0.34 -25.67
N LYS A 8 2.43 0.67 -24.50
CA LYS A 8 3.89 0.63 -24.23
C LYS A 8 4.41 -0.75 -23.84
N ILE A 9 3.52 -1.73 -23.64
CA ILE A 9 3.84 -3.09 -23.19
C ILE A 9 3.56 -4.14 -24.27
N ILE A 10 3.21 -3.71 -25.48
CA ILE A 10 3.00 -4.58 -26.63
C ILE A 10 4.31 -5.34 -26.91
N GLY A 11 4.27 -6.67 -26.82
CA GLY A 11 5.43 -7.54 -27.00
C GLY A 11 5.99 -8.15 -25.71
N GLN A 12 5.53 -7.72 -24.51
CA GLN A 12 5.84 -8.44 -23.28
C GLN A 12 5.12 -9.79 -23.22
N THR A 13 5.85 -10.82 -22.83
CA THR A 13 5.27 -12.08 -22.42
C THR A 13 4.47 -11.91 -21.11
N PRO A 14 3.48 -12.76 -20.83
CA PRO A 14 2.74 -12.70 -19.56
C PRO A 14 3.66 -12.73 -18.33
N ALA A 15 4.72 -13.54 -18.37
CA ALA A 15 5.69 -13.65 -17.28
C ALA A 15 6.47 -12.34 -17.03
N GLU A 16 6.86 -11.63 -18.09
CA GLU A 16 7.53 -10.33 -17.98
C GLU A 16 6.58 -9.25 -17.47
N ALA A 17 5.31 -9.28 -17.90
CA ALA A 17 4.29 -8.38 -17.40
C ALA A 17 4.04 -8.59 -15.90
N ASP A 18 3.94 -9.85 -15.45
CA ASP A 18 3.79 -10.23 -14.05
C ASP A 18 4.98 -9.77 -13.21
N LEU A 19 6.21 -10.01 -13.69
CA LEU A 19 7.42 -9.56 -13.01
C LEU A 19 7.43 -8.03 -12.85
N ASN A 20 7.14 -7.29 -13.92
CA ASN A 20 7.07 -5.82 -13.87
C ASN A 20 5.99 -5.31 -12.92
N LEU A 21 4.85 -5.97 -12.86
CA LEU A 21 3.78 -5.64 -11.92
C LEU A 21 4.27 -5.83 -10.48
N LEU A 22 4.88 -6.97 -10.17
CA LEU A 22 5.40 -7.27 -8.83
C LEU A 22 6.54 -6.33 -8.43
N GLU A 23 7.43 -5.98 -9.36
CA GLU A 23 8.51 -5.03 -9.13
C GLU A 23 8.04 -3.61 -8.83
N ARG A 24 6.92 -3.21 -9.44
CA ARG A 24 6.27 -1.92 -9.16
C ARG A 24 5.51 -1.99 -7.85
N ALA A 25 4.73 -3.06 -7.65
CA ALA A 25 3.93 -3.28 -6.46
C ALA A 25 4.80 -3.30 -5.20
N ARG A 26 5.97 -3.97 -5.20
CA ARG A 26 6.88 -4.03 -4.04
C ARG A 26 7.39 -2.67 -3.56
N ARG A 27 7.37 -1.65 -4.43
CA ARG A 27 7.80 -0.28 -4.10
C ARG A 27 6.66 0.56 -3.53
N CYS A 28 5.41 0.09 -3.65
CA CYS A 28 4.26 0.75 -3.03
C CYS A 28 4.33 0.55 -1.52
N GLU A 29 4.11 1.63 -0.77
CA GLU A 29 4.12 1.63 0.70
C GLU A 29 3.07 0.69 1.33
N LEU A 30 2.08 0.26 0.54
CA LEU A 30 1.00 -0.64 0.94
C LEU A 30 1.20 -2.09 0.47
N TYR A 31 2.36 -2.43 -0.09
CA TYR A 31 2.62 -3.79 -0.56
C TYR A 31 2.64 -4.78 0.60
N ARG A 32 1.75 -5.78 0.53
CA ARG A 32 1.55 -6.80 1.58
C ARG A 32 1.14 -6.24 2.94
N VAL A 33 0.62 -5.02 2.97
CA VAL A 33 0.10 -4.40 4.19
C VAL A 33 -1.33 -4.85 4.40
N ARG A 34 -1.60 -5.51 5.54
CA ARG A 34 -2.96 -5.86 5.94
C ARG A 34 -3.52 -4.72 6.79
N MET A 35 -4.54 -4.04 6.26
CA MET A 35 -5.27 -3.00 6.96
C MET A 35 -6.35 -3.64 7.85
N THR A 36 -6.43 -3.21 9.09
CA THR A 36 -7.51 -3.57 10.04
C THR A 36 -8.32 -2.33 10.35
N SER A 37 -9.63 -2.39 10.12
CA SER A 37 -10.54 -1.30 10.47
C SER A 37 -10.82 -1.33 11.97
N ASP A 38 -10.65 -0.19 12.62
CA ASP A 38 -10.90 0.02 14.04
C ASP A 38 -11.56 1.39 14.26
N LYS A 39 -11.91 1.73 15.50
CA LYS A 39 -12.39 3.05 15.88
C LYS A 39 -11.52 3.63 16.98
N ASP A 40 -11.30 4.94 16.95
CA ASP A 40 -10.69 5.62 18.10
C ASP A 40 -11.67 5.73 19.28
N HIS A 41 -11.20 6.34 20.37
CA HIS A 41 -12.00 6.57 21.58
C HIS A 41 -13.23 7.45 21.36
N GLU A 42 -13.24 8.27 20.30
CA GLU A 42 -14.37 9.13 19.92
C GLU A 42 -15.30 8.44 18.89
N GLY A 43 -14.99 7.20 18.49
CA GLY A 43 -15.77 6.40 17.55
C GLY A 43 -15.46 6.66 16.07
N VAL A 44 -14.41 7.41 15.76
CA VAL A 44 -14.00 7.74 14.39
C VAL A 44 -13.35 6.52 13.73
N PRO A 45 -13.75 6.12 12.52
CA PRO A 45 -13.19 4.96 11.85
C PRO A 45 -11.74 5.21 11.41
N LEU A 46 -10.86 4.28 11.77
CA LEU A 46 -9.44 4.24 11.43
C LEU A 46 -9.12 2.93 10.71
N ASN A 47 -8.14 2.95 9.83
CA ASN A 47 -7.51 1.76 9.28
C ASN A 47 -6.06 1.69 9.76
N LEU A 48 -5.73 0.64 10.50
CA LEU A 48 -4.42 0.42 11.09
C LEU A 48 -3.67 -0.65 10.31
N ALA A 49 -2.36 -0.49 10.21
CA ALA A 49 -1.51 -1.43 9.48
C ALA A 49 -0.11 -1.45 10.09
N VAL A 50 0.51 -2.63 10.15
CA VAL A 50 1.93 -2.76 10.54
C VAL A 50 2.78 -2.72 9.29
N VAL A 51 3.78 -1.85 9.28
CA VAL A 51 4.77 -1.70 8.21
C VAL A 51 6.18 -1.75 8.79
N HIS A 52 7.19 -1.95 7.93
CA HIS A 52 8.59 -1.99 8.35
C HIS A 52 9.05 -0.70 9.06
N LEU A 53 8.34 0.42 8.85
CA LEU A 53 8.58 1.72 9.47
C LEU A 53 7.66 1.99 10.69
N GLY A 54 6.99 0.98 11.26
CA GLY A 54 6.13 1.16 12.45
C GLY A 54 4.63 0.90 12.18
N VAL A 55 3.76 1.65 12.87
CA VAL A 55 2.30 1.53 12.73
C VAL A 55 1.78 2.63 11.82
N LEU A 56 1.14 2.23 10.73
CA LEU A 56 0.48 3.09 9.77
C LEU A 56 -0.99 3.27 10.17
N ILE A 57 -1.43 4.52 10.27
CA ILE A 57 -2.80 4.90 10.61
C ILE A 57 -3.39 5.68 9.43
N PHE A 58 -4.51 5.20 8.92
CA PHE A 58 -5.32 5.87 7.90
C PHE A 58 -6.63 6.33 8.50
N GLN A 59 -6.83 7.64 8.50
CA GLN A 59 -8.08 8.28 8.88
C GLN A 59 -8.63 8.98 7.64
N ASN A 60 -9.68 8.44 7.04
CA ASN A 60 -10.19 8.87 5.74
C ASN A 60 -9.12 8.82 4.64
N LEU A 61 -8.59 9.98 4.22
CA LEU A 61 -7.53 10.13 3.21
C LEU A 61 -6.20 10.61 3.82
N THR A 62 -6.18 10.84 5.13
CA THR A 62 -4.99 11.28 5.85
C THR A 62 -4.20 10.06 6.31
N LYS A 63 -2.91 10.07 5.97
CA LYS A 63 -1.94 9.04 6.34
C LYS A 63 -1.02 9.55 7.44
N SER A 64 -0.91 8.81 8.53
CA SER A 64 0.00 9.09 9.65
C SER A 64 0.81 7.84 10.00
N ILE A 65 2.09 8.00 10.33
CA ILE A 65 2.97 6.90 10.77
C ILE A 65 3.35 7.16 12.22
N HIS A 66 3.01 6.22 13.09
CA HIS A 66 3.42 6.21 14.49
C HIS A 66 4.54 5.20 14.69
N PHE A 67 5.70 5.70 15.13
CA PHE A 67 6.83 4.88 15.56
C PHE A 67 6.79 4.78 17.08
N HIS A 68 6.37 3.63 17.61
CA HIS A 68 6.68 3.34 19.01
C HIS A 68 8.11 2.81 19.01
N GLY A 69 9.07 3.68 19.33
CA GLY A 69 10.44 3.26 19.54
C GLY A 69 10.44 2.09 20.53
N LEU A 70 11.08 0.99 20.15
CA LEU A 70 11.51 -0.04 21.09
C LEU A 70 12.23 0.68 22.24
N LYS A 71 11.55 0.81 23.38
CA LYS A 71 12.21 0.96 24.67
C LYS A 71 12.56 -0.43 25.17
#